data_AF-A0A2W7C2Q1-F1
#
_entry.id   AF-A0A2W7C2Q1-F1
#
_cell.length_a   1.000
_cell.length_b   1.000
_cell.length_c   1.000
_cell.angle_alpha   90.00
_cell.angle_beta   90.00
_cell.angle_gamma   90.00
#
_symmetry.space_group_name_H-M   'P 1'
#
loop_
_entity.id
_entity.type
_entity.pdbx_description
1 polymer ?
#
loop_
_entity_poly.entity_id
_entity_poly.type
_entity_poly.pdbx_seq_one_letter_code
_entity_poly.pdbx_strand_id
1 'polypeptide(L)' 'MSDPVVSPAVAEDQVALASPFLKCLVRLIRAQDSYGAWEGKADPELLA' A
#
# COMPACT_ATOMS: atom_id res chain seq x y z
N MET A 1 14.14 -4.78 -19.23
CA MET A 1 13.20 -5.61 -18.44
C MET A 1 13.93 -6.00 -17.16
N SER A 2 13.89 -5.14 -16.14
CA SER A 2 14.43 -5.49 -14.82
C SER A 2 13.30 -6.13 -14.05
N ASP A 3 13.31 -7.45 -13.91
CA ASP A 3 12.49 -8.10 -12.89
C ASP A 3 13.00 -7.59 -11.54
N PRO A 4 12.20 -6.88 -10.74
CA PRO A 4 12.60 -6.64 -9.38
C PRO A 4 12.53 -7.99 -8.68
N VAL A 5 13.66 -8.45 -8.14
CA VAL A 5 13.67 -9.51 -7.13
C VAL A 5 12.77 -9.01 -6.01
N VAL A 6 11.52 -9.47 -5.99
CA VAL A 6 10.57 -9.20 -4.93
C VAL A 6 11.12 -9.92 -3.70
N SER A 7 11.69 -9.16 -2.78
CA SER A 7 12.12 -9.68 -1.50
C SER A 7 10.92 -10.33 -0.78
N PRO A 8 11.13 -11.42 -0.02
CA PRO A 8 10.03 -12.15 0.64
C PRO A 8 9.16 -11.26 1.53
N ALA A 9 9.76 -10.28 2.22
CA ALA A 9 9.02 -9.28 3.00
C ALA A 9 8.01 -8.47 2.16
N VAL A 10 8.36 -8.09 0.93
CA VAL A 10 7.46 -7.34 0.03
C VAL A 10 6.30 -8.22 -0.46
N ALA A 11 6.54 -9.54 -0.61
CA ALA A 11 5.47 -10.47 -0.94
C ALA A 11 4.50 -10.66 0.23
N GLU A 12 5.02 -10.74 1.46
CA GLU A 12 4.22 -10.84 2.69
C GLU A 12 3.34 -9.60 2.90
N ASP A 13 3.88 -8.40 2.68
CA ASP A 13 3.12 -7.15 2.75
C ASP A 13 1.98 -7.11 1.73
N GLN A 14 2.22 -7.59 0.50
CA GLN A 14 1.15 -7.67 -0.51
C GLN A 14 0.05 -8.66 -0.13
N VAL A 15 0.39 -9.78 0.50
CA VAL A 15 -0.59 -10.75 1.03
C VAL A 15 -1.39 -10.14 2.17
N ALA A 16 -0.73 -9.41 3.09
CA ALA A 16 -1.41 -8.72 4.18
C ALA A 16 -2.36 -7.64 3.67
N LEU A 17 -1.92 -6.83 2.70
CA LEU A 17 -2.73 -5.79 2.04
C LEU A 17 -3.93 -6.36 1.28
N ALA A 18 -3.91 -7.64 0.90
CA ALA A 18 -5.07 -8.29 0.30
C ALA A 18 -6.22 -8.49 1.33
N SER A 19 -5.94 -8.38 2.63
CA SER A 19 -6.94 -8.53 3.68
C SER A 19 -8.04 -7.46 3.60
N PRO A 20 -9.31 -7.80 3.89
CA PRO A 20 -10.40 -6.83 3.88
C PRO A 20 -10.17 -5.66 4.85
N PHE A 21 -9.55 -5.94 6.00
CA PHE A 21 -9.24 -4.93 7.01
C PHE A 21 -8.29 -3.86 6.46
N LEU A 22 -7.13 -4.26 5.91
CA LEU A 22 -6.16 -3.29 5.38
C LEU A 22 -6.67 -2.57 4.13
N LYS A 23 -7.46 -3.24 3.27
CA LYS A 23 -8.17 -2.58 2.17
C LYS A 23 -9.14 -1.50 2.64
N CYS A 24 -9.87 -1.72 3.72
CA CYS A 24 -10.73 -0.69 4.33
C CYS A 24 -9.89 0.45 4.91
N LEU A 25 -8.82 0.13 5.64
CA LEU A 25 -7.94 1.12 6.26
C LEU A 25 -7.31 2.04 5.22
N VAL A 26 -6.71 1.48 4.17
CA VAL A 26 -6.10 2.26 3.07
C VAL A 26 -7.12 3.18 2.42
N ARG A 27 -8.36 2.71 2.18
CA ARG A 27 -9.43 3.57 1.62
C ARG A 27 -9.76 4.75 2.54
N LEU A 28 -9.82 4.55 3.85
CA LEU A 28 -10.07 5.62 4.82
C LEU A 28 -8.90 6.61 4.88
N ILE A 29 -7.67 6.13 4.77
CA ILE A 29 -6.48 6.99 4.70
C ILE A 29 -6.54 7.82 3.42
N ARG A 30 -6.72 7.20 2.25
CA ARG A 30 -6.84 7.92 0.96
C ARG A 30 -7.94 8.98 0.96
N ALA A 31 -9.08 8.71 1.60
CA ALA A 31 -10.17 9.67 1.72
C ALA A 31 -9.80 10.94 2.51
N GLN A 32 -8.78 10.87 3.37
CA GLN A 32 -8.28 12.03 4.13
C GLN A 32 -7.28 12.88 3.34
N ASP A 33 -6.77 12.39 2.20
CA ASP A 33 -5.77 13.08 1.39
C ASP A 33 -6.38 14.24 0.59
N SER A 34 -6.78 15.29 1.30
CA SER A 34 -7.51 16.44 0.75
C SER A 34 -6.66 17.30 -0.19
N TYR A 35 -5.33 17.21 -0.08
CA TYR A 35 -4.36 18.00 -0.84
C TYR A 35 -3.54 17.16 -1.83
N GLY A 36 -3.84 15.86 -1.95
CA GLY A 36 -3.09 14.95 -2.85
C GLY A 36 -1.64 14.70 -2.42
N ALA A 37 -1.31 14.90 -1.14
CA ALA A 37 0.05 14.73 -0.62
C ALA A 37 0.55 13.28 -0.71
N TRP A 38 -0.36 12.33 -0.90
CA TRP A 38 -0.10 10.91 -1.00
C TRP A 38 -0.35 10.36 -2.41
N GLU A 39 -0.63 11.22 -3.38
CA GLU A 39 -0.76 10.85 -4.78
C GLU A 39 0.53 10.16 -5.28
N GLY A 40 0.38 9.00 -5.92
CA GLY A 40 1.50 8.19 -6.39
C GLY A 40 2.23 7.32 -5.35
N LYS A 41 1.97 7.49 -4.05
CA LYS A 41 2.51 6.56 -3.02
C LYS A 41 1.82 5.20 -3.12
N ALA A 42 2.57 4.12 -2.89
CA ALA A 42 1.98 2.78 -2.85
C ALA A 42 1.27 2.52 -1.50
N ASP A 43 0.29 1.61 -1.48
CA ASP A 43 -0.47 1.31 -0.26
C ASP A 43 0.38 0.84 0.95
N PRO A 44 1.45 0.03 0.79
CA PRO A 44 2.37 -0.26 1.90
C PRO A 44 3.09 1.00 2.42
N GLU A 45 3.45 1.92 1.52
CA GLU A 45 4.12 3.19 1.89
C GLU A 45 3.21 4.15 2.64
N LEU A 46 1.88 3.97 2.55
CA LEU A 46 0.91 4.72 3.35
C LEU A 46 0.76 4.20 4.78
N LEU A 47 1.18 2.96 5.04
CA LEU A 47 1.03 2.29 6.32
C LEU A 47 2.34 2.17 7.12
N ALA A 48 3.47 2.58 6.52
CA ALA A 48 4.79 2.63 7.15
C ALA A 48 4.95 3.89 8.02
#